data_AF-A0A0Q9M2D8-F1
#
_entry.id   AF-A0A0Q9M2D8-F1
#
_cell.length_a   1.000
_cell.length_b   1.000
_cell.length_c   1.000
_cell.angle_alpha   90.00
_cell.angle_beta   90.00
_cell.angle_gamma   90.00
#
_symmetry.space_group_name_H-M   'P 1'
#
loop_
_entity.id
_entity.type
_entity.pdbx_description
1 polymer ?
#
loop_
_entity_poly.entity_id
_entity_poly.type
_entity_poly.pdbx_seq_one_letter_code
_entity_poly.pdbx_strand_id
1 'polypeptide(L)'
;MRTVIRFLSPLVLLLAMLLPAGGASAAATAGEGANVIKEFGCTEGGNPGAPALFTTQTQAVITPSGDTKLTCRFEGPPVEETVSLRDVPCFTFLGFATNSTFVYTKSGEAILTCIVTPQPQ
;
A
#
# COMPACT_ATOMS: atom_id res chain seq x y z
N MET A 1 -25.95 -68.93 17.68
CA MET A 1 -24.60 -68.41 17.34
C MET A 1 -24.59 -67.98 15.88
N ARG A 2 -24.69 -66.68 15.59
CA ARG A 2 -24.39 -66.08 14.29
C ARG A 2 -23.81 -64.69 14.54
N THR A 3 -22.67 -64.46 13.89
CA THR A 3 -21.64 -63.46 14.16
C THR A 3 -22.06 -62.07 13.70
N VAL A 4 -21.98 -61.08 14.59
CA VAL A 4 -22.20 -59.66 14.27
C VAL A 4 -20.87 -59.05 13.86
N ILE A 5 -20.68 -58.80 12.55
CA ILE A 5 -19.52 -58.10 12.00
C ILE A 5 -19.75 -56.61 12.22
N ARG A 6 -19.01 -56.02 13.18
CA ARG A 6 -18.95 -54.57 13.41
C ARG A 6 -18.10 -53.93 12.29
N PHE A 7 -18.76 -53.27 11.35
CA PHE A 7 -18.12 -52.33 10.43
C PHE A 7 -17.68 -51.10 11.23
N LEU A 8 -16.42 -51.12 11.69
CA LEU A 8 -15.73 -49.98 12.26
C LEU A 8 -15.36 -48.99 11.15
N SER A 9 -15.90 -47.78 11.30
CA SER A 9 -15.73 -46.56 10.51
C SER A 9 -14.34 -46.34 9.88
N PRO A 10 -14.23 -46.08 8.57
CA PRO A 10 -13.02 -45.55 7.95
C PRO A 10 -12.90 -44.02 8.08
N LEU A 11 -13.58 -43.40 9.05
CA LEU A 11 -13.73 -41.94 9.16
C LEU A 11 -12.63 -41.26 10.00
N VAL A 12 -11.53 -41.95 10.32
CA VAL A 12 -10.47 -41.43 11.23
C VAL A 12 -9.16 -41.09 10.48
N LEU A 13 -9.05 -41.37 9.19
CA LEU A 13 -7.78 -41.24 8.44
C LEU A 13 -7.63 -39.96 7.60
N LEU A 14 -8.57 -39.02 7.67
CA LEU A 14 -8.57 -37.81 6.82
C LEU A 14 -8.19 -36.51 7.55
N LEU A 15 -7.58 -36.59 8.75
CA LEU A 15 -7.22 -35.43 9.57
C LEU A 15 -5.70 -35.22 9.74
N ALA A 16 -4.90 -35.51 8.70
CA ALA A 16 -3.43 -35.43 8.76
C ALA A 16 -2.76 -34.59 7.64
N MET A 17 -3.48 -33.74 6.92
CA MET A 17 -2.91 -32.93 5.82
C MET A 17 -3.02 -31.41 6.00
N LEU A 18 -3.21 -30.92 7.24
CA LEU A 18 -3.13 -29.49 7.56
C LEU A 18 -1.83 -29.19 8.31
N LEU A 19 -0.69 -29.44 7.67
CA LEU A 19 0.55 -28.75 8.03
C LEU A 19 0.60 -27.46 7.21
N PRO A 20 0.47 -26.27 7.83
CA PRO A 20 0.87 -25.05 7.16
C PRO A 20 2.37 -25.16 6.91
N ALA A 21 2.76 -25.23 5.63
CA ALA A 21 4.14 -25.03 5.22
C ALA A 21 4.61 -23.73 5.87
N GLY A 22 5.59 -23.83 6.77
CA GLY A 22 6.18 -22.70 7.45
C GLY A 22 6.64 -21.70 6.40
N GLY A 23 5.88 -20.61 6.26
CA GLY A 23 6.36 -19.43 5.59
C GLY A 23 7.54 -18.97 6.40
N ALA A 24 8.74 -19.14 5.86
CA ALA A 24 9.92 -18.44 6.36
C ALA A 24 9.54 -16.97 6.40
N SER A 25 9.28 -16.46 7.61
CA SER A 25 9.27 -15.03 7.82
C SER A 25 10.63 -14.56 7.35
N ALA A 26 10.66 -13.85 6.22
CA ALA A 26 11.84 -13.12 5.81
C ALA A 26 12.16 -12.20 6.98
N ALA A 27 13.12 -12.62 7.81
CA ALA A 27 13.75 -11.75 8.77
C ALA A 27 14.43 -10.69 7.91
N ALA A 28 13.72 -9.57 7.74
CA ALA A 28 14.29 -8.37 7.15
C ALA A 28 15.52 -8.07 7.99
N THR A 29 16.69 -8.36 7.43
CA THR A 29 17.95 -7.86 7.94
C THR A 29 17.77 -6.35 8.06
N ALA A 30 17.74 -5.85 9.28
CA ALA A 30 17.72 -4.43 9.59
C ALA A 30 19.05 -3.83 9.12
N GLY A 31 19.18 -3.64 7.82
CA GLY A 31 20.23 -2.82 7.24
C GLY A 31 19.92 -1.36 7.54
N GLU A 32 20.95 -0.57 7.78
CA GLU A 32 20.97 0.90 7.92
C GLU A 32 20.50 1.66 6.65
N GLY A 33 19.57 1.09 5.89
CA GLY A 33 19.08 1.60 4.62
C GLY A 33 17.63 2.01 4.69
N ALA A 34 17.25 2.97 3.84
CA ALA A 34 15.85 3.27 3.60
C ALA A 34 15.17 2.11 2.87
N ASN A 35 13.93 1.79 3.27
CA ASN A 35 13.10 0.84 2.55
C ASN A 35 12.37 1.58 1.43
N VAL A 36 12.44 1.05 0.20
CA VAL A 36 11.75 1.64 -0.96
C VAL A 36 10.65 0.69 -1.42
N ILE A 37 9.42 1.18 -1.37
CA ILE A 37 8.23 0.46 -1.87
C ILE A 37 7.77 1.18 -3.14
N LYS A 38 7.43 0.42 -4.18
CA LYS A 38 6.97 0.95 -5.47
C LYS A 38 5.69 0.25 -5.91
N GLU A 39 5.04 0.78 -6.93
CA GLU A 39 3.98 0.09 -7.69
C GLU A 39 2.71 -0.24 -6.90
N PHE A 40 2.36 0.57 -5.89
CA PHE A 40 1.06 0.52 -5.23
C PHE A 40 0.11 1.58 -5.77
N GLY A 41 -1.20 1.36 -5.59
CA GLY A 41 -2.24 2.30 -6.02
C GLY A 41 -2.21 3.61 -5.21
N CYS A 42 -2.34 4.73 -5.90
CA CYS A 42 -2.49 6.05 -5.31
C CYS A 42 -3.62 6.80 -6.00
N THR A 43 -4.47 7.45 -5.21
CA THR A 43 -5.64 8.21 -5.67
C THR A 43 -5.50 9.66 -5.26
N GLU A 44 -5.79 10.56 -6.19
CA GLU A 44 -6.06 11.97 -5.91
C GLU A 44 -7.58 12.17 -5.99
N GLY A 45 -8.18 12.71 -4.92
CA GLY A 45 -9.62 12.73 -4.68
C GLY A 45 -10.40 13.81 -5.42
N GLY A 46 -9.82 14.47 -6.41
CA GLY A 46 -10.45 15.58 -7.14
C GLY A 46 -10.26 16.88 -6.39
N ASN A 47 -9.03 17.39 -6.42
CA ASN A 47 -8.70 18.72 -5.93
C ASN A 47 -9.35 19.83 -6.79
N PRO A 48 -9.68 21.02 -6.23
CA PRO A 48 -10.18 22.14 -7.02
C PRO A 48 -9.24 22.48 -8.18
N GLY A 49 -9.75 22.44 -9.41
CA GLY A 49 -8.99 22.71 -10.63
C GLY A 49 -8.23 21.50 -11.20
N ALA A 50 -8.33 20.31 -10.60
CA ALA A 50 -7.76 19.07 -11.12
C ALA A 50 -8.82 17.95 -11.17
N PRO A 51 -8.76 17.06 -12.17
CA PRO A 51 -9.61 15.87 -12.20
C PRO A 51 -9.20 14.89 -11.09
N ALA A 52 -10.11 13.98 -10.71
CA ALA A 52 -9.72 12.84 -9.89
C ALA A 52 -8.79 11.91 -10.69
N LEU A 53 -7.70 11.47 -10.07
CA LEU A 53 -6.65 10.69 -10.74
C LEU A 53 -6.34 9.42 -9.97
N PHE A 54 -5.94 8.39 -10.71
CA PHE A 54 -5.40 7.15 -10.16
C PHE A 54 -4.10 6.80 -10.86
N THR A 55 -3.13 6.28 -10.11
CA THR A 55 -1.85 5.82 -10.67
C THR A 55 -1.29 4.66 -9.86
N THR A 56 -0.47 3.84 -10.53
CA THR A 56 0.44 2.88 -9.90
C THR A 56 1.90 3.33 -9.98
N GLN A 57 2.18 4.47 -10.64
CA GLN A 57 3.52 5.06 -10.66
C GLN A 57 3.81 5.75 -9.32
N THR A 58 4.14 4.93 -8.32
CA THR A 58 4.31 5.36 -6.93
C THR A 58 5.66 4.94 -6.38
N GLN A 59 6.14 5.72 -5.42
CA GLN A 59 7.34 5.43 -4.65
C GLN A 59 7.14 5.90 -3.21
N ALA A 60 7.34 5.02 -2.25
CA ALA A 60 7.47 5.36 -0.84
C ALA A 60 8.90 5.07 -0.39
N VAL A 61 9.54 6.06 0.23
CA VAL A 61 10.86 5.93 0.84
C VAL A 61 10.69 6.04 2.35
N ILE A 62 10.87 4.93 3.05
CA ILE A 62 10.77 4.83 4.50
C ILE A 62 12.19 4.92 5.06
N THR A 63 12.46 5.99 5.79
CA THR A 63 13.75 6.23 6.45
C THR A 63 13.92 5.38 7.71
N PRO A 64 15.15 5.22 8.24
CA PRO A 64 15.36 4.50 9.50
C PRO A 64 14.64 5.09 10.72
N SER A 65 14.33 6.40 10.72
CA SER A 65 13.51 7.03 11.78
C SER A 65 12.02 6.69 11.67
N GLY A 66 11.60 6.04 10.58
CA GLY A 66 10.21 5.72 10.29
C GLY A 66 9.50 6.78 9.44
N ASP A 67 10.12 7.94 9.17
CA ASP A 67 9.54 8.93 8.27
C ASP A 67 9.42 8.36 6.87
N THR A 68 8.25 8.56 6.26
CA THR A 68 7.96 8.09 4.92
C THR A 68 7.71 9.26 3.99
N LYS A 69 8.51 9.34 2.92
CA LYS A 69 8.20 10.20 1.77
C LYS A 69 7.49 9.38 0.70
N LEU A 70 6.21 9.67 0.51
CA LEU A 70 5.40 9.14 -0.58
C LEU A 70 5.46 10.08 -1.78
N THR A 71 5.59 9.54 -2.98
CA THR A 71 5.48 10.26 -4.25
C THR A 71 4.61 9.47 -5.21
N CYS A 72 3.56 10.09 -5.73
CA CYS A 72 2.67 9.54 -6.76
C CYS A 72 2.78 10.42 -8.02
N ARG A 73 2.98 9.79 -9.18
CA ARG A 73 3.01 10.47 -10.47
C ARG A 73 1.77 10.10 -11.27
N PHE A 74 1.02 11.10 -11.70
CA PHE A 74 -0.21 10.91 -12.45
C PHE A 74 -0.09 11.52 -13.83
N GLU A 75 -0.88 10.97 -14.74
CA GLU A 75 -1.14 11.51 -16.06
C GLU A 75 -2.64 11.68 -16.19
N GLY A 76 -3.08 12.84 -16.66
CA GLY A 76 -4.47 13.20 -16.83
C GLY A 76 -4.67 14.09 -18.06
N PRO A 77 -5.91 14.56 -18.31
CA PRO A 77 -6.19 15.49 -19.39
C PRO A 77 -5.52 16.86 -19.16
N PRO A 78 -5.14 17.59 -20.21
CA PRO A 78 -4.62 18.95 -20.06
C PRO A 78 -5.66 19.88 -19.43
N VAL A 79 -5.18 20.92 -18.74
CA VAL A 79 -6.01 21.94 -18.06
C VAL A 79 -5.56 23.34 -18.44
N GLU A 80 -6.43 24.33 -18.22
CA GLU A 80 -6.14 25.73 -18.58
C GLU A 80 -4.99 26.32 -17.75
N GLU A 81 -4.87 25.91 -16.49
CA GLU A 81 -3.92 26.48 -15.53
C GLU A 81 -3.22 25.40 -14.71
N THR A 82 -1.96 25.65 -14.35
CA THR A 82 -1.23 24.79 -13.42
C THR A 82 -1.81 24.98 -12.03
N VAL A 83 -2.24 23.89 -11.41
CA VAL A 83 -2.74 23.86 -10.03
C VAL A 83 -1.61 23.42 -9.12
N SER A 84 -1.38 24.18 -8.04
CA SER A 84 -0.42 23.82 -7.00
C SER A 84 -1.08 23.98 -5.65
N LEU A 85 -1.27 22.86 -4.96
CA LEU A 85 -1.88 22.81 -3.64
C LEU A 85 -0.89 22.31 -2.61
N ARG A 86 -1.03 22.82 -1.40
CA ARG A 86 -0.32 22.36 -0.22
C ARG A 86 -1.33 21.84 0.77
N ASP A 87 -0.83 21.02 1.70
CA ASP A 87 -1.62 20.50 2.80
C ASP A 87 -2.82 19.64 2.38
N VAL A 88 -2.71 18.98 1.21
CA VAL A 88 -3.70 18.04 0.69
C VAL A 88 -3.70 16.78 1.55
N PRO A 89 -4.85 16.33 2.08
CA PRO A 89 -4.93 15.10 2.85
C PRO A 89 -4.42 13.89 2.03
N CYS A 90 -3.42 13.18 2.56
CA CYS A 90 -2.90 11.96 1.96
C CYS A 90 -3.21 10.76 2.83
N PHE A 91 -3.86 9.76 2.25
CA PHE A 91 -4.09 8.47 2.88
C PHE A 91 -3.17 7.42 2.29
N THR A 92 -2.46 6.71 3.15
CA THR A 92 -1.53 5.65 2.77
C THR A 92 -1.76 4.43 3.66
N PHE A 93 -1.29 3.27 3.25
CA PHE A 93 -1.30 2.07 4.11
C PHE A 93 -0.41 2.23 5.37
N LEU A 94 0.46 3.25 5.41
CA LEU A 94 1.33 3.57 6.54
C LEU A 94 0.74 4.63 7.47
N GLY A 95 -0.37 5.26 7.09
CA GLY A 95 -1.03 6.29 7.89
C GLY A 95 -1.52 7.49 7.07
N PHE A 96 -1.89 8.52 7.81
CA PHE A 96 -2.43 9.78 7.31
C PHE A 96 -1.39 10.89 7.39
N ALA A 97 -1.30 11.72 6.35
CA ALA A 97 -0.44 12.90 6.34
C ALA A 97 -1.21 14.11 5.83
N THR A 98 -1.01 15.25 6.51
CA THR A 98 -1.42 16.57 6.02
C THR A 98 -0.24 17.32 5.41
N ASN A 99 1.01 16.99 5.74
CA ASN A 99 2.16 17.60 5.09
C ASN A 99 2.31 17.02 3.67
N SER A 100 1.77 17.72 2.69
CA SER A 100 1.81 17.27 1.30
C SER A 100 1.86 18.44 0.32
N THR A 101 2.19 18.11 -0.93
CA THR A 101 2.14 19.04 -2.06
C THR A 101 1.62 18.30 -3.27
N PHE A 102 0.63 18.89 -3.93
CA PHE A 102 0.08 18.42 -5.20
C PHE A 102 0.33 19.46 -6.27
N VAL A 103 0.92 19.05 -7.39
CA VAL A 103 1.12 19.91 -8.56
C VAL A 103 0.50 19.21 -9.75
N TYR A 104 -0.43 19.87 -10.43
CA TYR A 104 -1.04 19.43 -11.69
C TYR A 104 -0.74 20.45 -12.77
N THR A 105 -0.01 20.06 -13.80
CA THR A 105 0.47 20.95 -14.86
C THR A 105 -0.55 21.09 -15.98
N LYS A 106 -0.41 22.15 -16.80
CA LYS A 106 -1.25 22.36 -17.98
C LYS A 106 -1.22 21.21 -18.98
N SER A 107 -0.10 20.47 -19.06
CA SER A 107 0.04 19.31 -19.95
C SER A 107 -0.68 18.06 -19.45
N GLY A 108 -1.22 18.08 -18.22
CA GLY A 108 -1.88 16.92 -17.62
C GLY A 108 -0.95 16.04 -16.76
N GLU A 109 0.32 16.41 -16.59
CA GLU A 109 1.20 15.71 -15.65
C GLU A 109 0.93 16.18 -14.23
N ALA A 110 0.85 15.25 -13.27
CA ALA A 110 0.69 15.59 -11.87
C ALA A 110 1.66 14.85 -10.94
N ILE A 111 2.03 15.50 -9.84
CA ILE A 111 2.84 14.92 -8.78
C ILE A 111 2.18 15.22 -7.44
N LEU A 112 1.86 14.17 -6.68
CA LEU A 112 1.52 14.26 -5.26
C LEU A 112 2.72 13.79 -4.45
N THR A 113 3.17 14.62 -3.51
CA THR A 113 4.20 14.25 -2.53
C THR A 113 3.60 14.37 -1.13
N CYS A 114 3.74 13.33 -0.31
CA CYS A 114 3.25 13.33 1.07
C CYS A 114 4.39 12.93 2.02
N ILE A 115 4.45 13.58 3.18
CA ILE A 115 5.38 13.25 4.26
C ILE A 115 4.57 12.67 5.42
N VAL A 116 4.71 11.37 5.64
CA VAL A 116 4.07 10.66 6.75
C VAL A 116 5.10 10.47 7.85
N THR A 117 4.86 11.11 8.99
CA THR A 117 5.67 10.92 10.20
C THR A 117 4.99 9.89 11.10
N PRO A 118 5.74 8.95 11.69
CA PRO A 118 5.18 7.98 12.64
C PRO A 118 4.43 8.70 13.76
N GLN A 119 3.22 8.23 14.08
CA GLN A 119 2.55 8.67 15.31
C GLN A 119 3.19 7.94 16.50
N PRO A 120 3.45 8.61 17.64
CA PRO A 120 3.78 7.91 18.86
C PRO A 120 2.62 6.96 19.21
N GLN A 121 2.95 5.67 19.42
CA GLN A 121 1.98 4.66 19.85
C GLN A 121 1.60 4.82 21.32
#